data_AF-A0AAP6ZUA8-F1
#
_entry.id   AF-A0AAP6ZUA8-F1
#
_cell.length_a   1.000
_cell.length_b   1.000
_cell.length_c   1.000
_cell.angle_alpha   90.00
_cell.angle_beta   90.00
_cell.angle_gamma   90.00
#
_symmetry.space_group_name_H-M   'P 1'
#
loop_
_entity.id
_entity.type
_entity.pdbx_description
1 polymer ?
#
loop_
_entity_poly.entity_id
_entity_poly.type
_entity_poly.pdbx_seq_one_letter_code
_entity_poly.pdbx_strand_id
1 'polypeptide(L)' 'MKSNVLFIASKQIQYVQYDELNHKLVVHYADGKQDAFSSVSSSWFEQLMHSDNQYDDVMRLSETMMGISMQKRPEHV' A
#
# COMPACT_ATOMS: atom_id res chain seq x y z
N MET A 1 -10.10 8.51 15.00
CA MET A 1 -9.65 8.26 13.60
C MET A 1 -9.29 6.78 13.55
N LYS A 2 -9.92 5.99 12.68
CA LYS A 2 -9.64 4.56 12.58
C LYS A 2 -8.55 4.37 11.53
N SER A 3 -7.34 4.07 11.98
CA SER A 3 -6.28 3.58 11.10
C SER A 3 -6.25 2.08 11.25
N ASN A 4 -6.49 1.36 10.16
CA ASN A 4 -6.55 -0.11 10.17
C ASN A 4 -5.16 -0.65 9.84
N VAL A 5 -4.59 -1.44 10.75
CA VAL A 5 -3.27 -2.05 10.56
C VAL A 5 -3.45 -3.53 10.26
N LEU A 6 -2.87 -3.98 9.16
CA LEU A 6 -2.86 -5.38 8.74
C LEU A 6 -1.42 -5.88 8.72
N PHE A 7 -1.12 -6.88 9.54
CA PHE A 7 0.19 -7.53 9.55
C PHE A 7 0.25 -8.54 8.40
N ILE A 8 1.21 -8.34 7.51
CA ILE A 8 1.43 -9.24 6.39
C ILE A 8 2.43 -10.29 6.87
N ALA A 9 2.06 -11.57 6.82
CA ALA A 9 2.96 -12.67 7.19
C ALA A 9 4.04 -12.92 6.12
N SER A 10 4.78 -11.88 5.73
CA SER A 10 5.82 -11.94 4.69
C SER A 10 7.18 -11.51 5.24
N LYS A 11 8.26 -11.99 4.62
CA LYS A 11 9.63 -11.61 4.98
C LYS A 11 9.99 -10.19 4.54
N GLN A 12 9.28 -9.66 3.55
CA GLN A 12 9.58 -8.36 2.95
C GLN A 12 8.69 -7.23 3.48
N ILE A 13 7.44 -7.53 3.84
CA ILE A 13 6.48 -6.56 4.37
C ILE A 13 6.15 -6.97 5.79
N GLN A 14 6.35 -6.07 6.77
CA GLN A 14 5.98 -6.32 8.16
C GLN A 14 4.47 -6.10 8.36
N TYR A 15 3.99 -4.94 7.94
CA TYR A 15 2.58 -4.57 8.07
C TYR A 15 2.23 -3.48 7.09
N VAL A 16 0.94 -3.32 6.85
CA VAL A 16 0.39 -2.21 6.11
C VAL A 16 -0.58 -1.45 7.02
N GLN A 17 -0.61 -0.14 6.88
CA GLN A 17 -1.50 0.74 7.62
C GLN A 17 -2.39 1.47 6.62
N TYR A 18 -3.69 1.24 6.72
CA TYR A 18 -4.69 1.90 5.89
C TYR A 18 -5.38 3.02 6.66
N ASP A 19 -5.32 4.22 6.11
CA ASP A 19 -6.03 5.39 6.57
C ASP A 19 -7.29 5.58 5.71
N GLU A 20 -8.44 5.27 6.30
CA GLU A 20 -9.74 5.36 5.63
C GLU A 20 -10.17 6.80 5.35
N LEU A 21 -9.71 7.77 6.15
CA LEU A 21 -10.06 9.18 6.00
C LEU A 21 -9.39 9.80 4.77
N ASN A 22 -8.12 9.47 4.55
CA ASN A 22 -7.31 10.00 3.45
C ASN A 22 -7.24 9.03 2.27
N HIS A 23 -7.89 7.87 2.35
CA HIS A 23 -7.81 6.80 1.34
C HIS A 23 -6.35 6.45 1.01
N LYS A 24 -5.54 6.34 2.07
CA LYS A 24 -4.08 6.24 1.98
C LYS A 24 -3.60 4.95 2.63
N LEU A 25 -2.84 4.16 1.90
CA LEU A 25 -2.18 2.96 2.40
C LEU A 25 -0.69 3.25 2.61
N VAL A 26 -0.17 2.89 3.77
CA VAL A 26 1.25 2.96 4.09
C VAL A 26 1.77 1.55 4.28
N VAL A 27 2.68 1.10 3.42
CA VAL A 27 3.30 -0.21 3.48
C VAL A 27 4.62 -0.09 4.24
N HIS A 28 4.77 -0.86 5.32
CA HIS A 28 5.99 -0.91 6.11
C HIS A 28 6.77 -2.18 5.77
N TYR A 29 7.96 -2.00 5.21
CA TYR A 29 8.83 -3.11 4.83
C TYR A 29 9.74 -3.53 5.98
N ALA A 30 10.22 -4.77 5.91
CA ALA A 30 11.18 -5.31 6.87
C ALA A 30 12.55 -4.60 6.83
N ASP A 31 12.90 -4.00 5.69
CA ASP A 31 14.12 -3.19 5.50
C ASP A 31 14.06 -1.81 6.18
N GLY A 32 12.91 -1.45 6.77
CA GLY A 32 12.68 -0.13 7.38
C GLY A 32 12.17 0.92 6.40
N LYS A 33 12.08 0.59 5.10
CA LYS A 33 11.42 1.44 4.10
C LYS A 33 9.92 1.50 4.34
N GLN A 34 9.32 2.61 3.90
CA GLN A 34 7.88 2.81 3.93
C GLN A 34 7.43 3.43 2.61
N ASP A 35 6.42 2.83 1.98
CA ASP A 35 5.77 3.40 0.80
C ASP A 35 4.37 3.87 1.16
N ALA A 36 4.01 5.06 0.68
CA ALA A 36 2.73 5.69 0.97
C ALA A 36 1.94 5.86 -0.33
N PHE A 37 0.95 4.99 -0.53
CA PHE A 37 0.05 5.01 -1.67
C PHE A 37 -1.20 5.80 -1.33
N SER A 38 -1.43 6.89 -2.06
CA SER A 38 -2.68 7.64 -1.99
C SER A 38 -3.62 7.14 -3.09
N SER A 39 -4.94 7.25 -2.90
CA SER A 39 -5.97 6.74 -3.82
C SER A 39 -6.28 5.24 -3.70
N VAL A 40 -6.03 4.65 -2.53
CA VAL A 40 -6.41 3.25 -2.24
C VAL A 40 -7.84 3.23 -1.68
N SER A 41 -8.72 2.47 -2.34
CA SER A 41 -10.12 2.34 -1.90
C SER A 41 -10.25 1.42 -0.71
N SER A 42 -11.22 1.71 0.17
CA SER A 42 -11.50 0.89 1.36
C SER A 42 -11.89 -0.53 0.98
N SER A 43 -12.69 -0.69 -0.08
CA SER A 43 -13.08 -2.03 -0.58
C SER A 43 -11.89 -2.87 -1.03
N TRP A 44 -10.84 -2.25 -1.59
CA TRP A 44 -9.62 -2.98 -1.93
C TRP A 44 -8.88 -3.45 -0.67
N PHE A 45 -8.81 -2.58 0.35
CA PHE A 45 -8.21 -2.96 1.63
C PHE A 45 -9.00 -4.06 2.34
N GLU A 46 -10.34 -4.02 2.29
CA GLU A 46 -11.18 -5.11 2.80
C GLU A 46 -10.91 -6.42 2.04
N GLN A 47 -10.80 -6.39 0.70
CA GLN A 47 -10.39 -7.56 -0.08
C GLN A 47 -9.02 -8.08 0.33
N LEU A 48 -8.05 -7.19 0.58
CA LEU A 48 -6.73 -7.55 1.08
C LEU A 48 -6.82 -8.29 2.43
N MET A 49 -7.66 -7.81 3.37
CA MET A 49 -7.84 -8.47 4.67
C MET A 49 -8.39 -9.89 4.54
N HIS A 50 -9.24 -10.13 3.53
CA HIS A 50 -9.83 -11.44 3.26
C HIS A 50 -9.02 -12.29 2.26
N SER A 51 -7.94 -11.75 1.71
CA SER A 51 -7.10 -12.47 0.75
C SER A 51 -6.20 -13.48 1.45
N ASP A 52 -6.09 -14.66 0.84
CA ASP A 52 -5.18 -15.72 1.29
C ASP A 52 -3.71 -15.30 1.10
N ASN A 53 -3.44 -14.46 0.09
CA ASN A 53 -2.10 -14.13 -0.35
C ASN A 53 -1.84 -12.61 -0.36
N GLN A 54 -2.03 -11.98 0.80
CA GLN A 54 -1.95 -10.53 1.02
C GLN A 54 -0.69 -9.87 0.47
N TYR A 55 0.45 -10.59 0.51
CA TYR A 55 1.70 -10.10 -0.06
C TYR A 55 1.60 -9.86 -1.57
N ASP A 56 0.99 -10.77 -2.31
CA ASP A 56 0.83 -10.67 -3.77
C ASP A 56 -0.08 -9.49 -4.11
N ASP A 57 -1.20 -9.34 -3.40
CA ASP A 57 -2.10 -8.20 -3.59
C ASP A 57 -1.41 -6.85 -3.33
N VAL A 58 -0.66 -6.73 -2.23
CA VAL A 58 0.11 -5.50 -1.94
C VAL A 58 1.17 -5.26 -3.01
N MET A 59 1.88 -6.29 -3.47
CA MET A 59 2.87 -6.15 -4.55
C MET A 59 2.22 -5.69 -5.85
N ARG A 60 1.08 -6.28 -6.24
CA ARG A 60 0.34 -5.87 -7.43
C ARG A 60 -0.17 -4.43 -7.35
N LEU A 61 -0.61 -4.00 -6.16
CA LEU A 61 -0.95 -2.60 -5.91
C LEU A 61 0.27 -1.70 -6.06
N SER A 62 1.39 -2.04 -5.41
CA SER A 62 2.63 -1.30 -5.50
C SER A 62 3.11 -1.20 -6.94
N GLU A 63 3.08 -2.29 -7.72
CA GLU A 63 3.42 -2.29 -9.15
C GLU A 63 2.49 -1.40 -9.97
N THR A 64 1.18 -1.48 -9.73
CA THR A 64 0.18 -0.64 -10.42
C THR A 64 0.40 0.84 -10.09
N MET A 65 0.61 1.18 -8.82
CA MET A 65 0.77 2.56 -8.35
C MET A 65 2.15 3.14 -8.68
N MET A 66 3.22 2.35 -8.59
CA MET A 66 4.58 2.76 -8.99
C MET A 66 4.72 2.86 -10.50
N GLY A 67 4.04 1.99 -11.26
CA GLY A 67 3.92 2.09 -12.72
C GLY A 67 3.27 3.42 -13.16
N ILE A 68 2.36 3.97 -12.36
CA ILE A 68 1.77 5.30 -12.56
C ILE A 68 2.68 6.42 -12.04
N SER A 69 3.46 6.18 -10.98
CA SER A 69 4.36 7.17 -10.35
C SER A 69 5.61 7.51 -11.18
N MET A 70 5.97 6.71 -12.19
CA MET A 70 7.06 7.04 -13.13
C MET A 70 6.69 8.08 -14.21
N GLN A 71 5.43 8.54 -14.28
CA GLN A 71 5.02 9.64 -15.16
C GLN A 71 4.45 10.82 -14.35
N LYS A 72 5.31 11.53 -13.61
CA LYS A 72 5.25 13.00 -13.42
C LYS A 72 6.39 13.45 -12.49
N ARG A 73 7.59 13.56 -13.04
CA ARG A 73 8.37 14.77 -12.79
C ARG A 73 7.97 15.75 -13.89
N PRO A 74 7.18 16.81 -13.63
CA PRO A 74 7.25 17.96 -14.51
C PRO A 74 8.64 18.54 -14.31
N GLU A 75 9.57 18.19 -15.20
CA GLU A 75 10.78 18.97 -15.40
C GLU A 75 10.31 20.34 -15.89
N HIS A 76 10.22 21.29 -14.97
CA HIS A 76 10.02 22.70 -15.28
C HIS A 76 11.38 23.36 -15.13
N VAL A 77 12.09 23.54 -16.24
CA VAL A 77 13.14 24.55 -16.43
C VAL A 77 13.30 24.82 -17.92
#